data_AF-A0A0L0VMB1-F1
#
_entry.id   AF-A0A0L0VMB1-F1
#
_cell.length_a   1.000
_cell.length_b   1.000
_cell.length_c   1.000
_cell.angle_alpha   90.00
_cell.angle_beta   90.00
_cell.angle_gamma   90.00
#
_symmetry.space_group_name_H-M   'P 1'
#
loop_
_entity.id
_entity.type
_entity.pdbx_description
1 polymer ?
#
loop_
_entity_poly.entity_id
_entity_poly.type
_entity_poly.pdbx_seq_one_letter_code
_entity_poly.pdbx_strand_id
1 'polypeptide(L)'
;MGSIRYGRSVIHLGANNVRYVQGLMVRLGLRAWCPNLEEDAASLYNAAHRIAAITSFQELVAGQAYTYMNVNPRMASQTSLLIQAYNHFVHYVLNLKYQKEKRQVGSNAQDASHKRNSKNRERLRDARKDFAIINKFPKRYVDVLSHIGAHSDDEFDADRNIFKIKTLTYRSKNAGKFIRALDIVMKIAAQQDPSSNRKRRVRQLPRQPVISTFTTAPKGVAIDFYDPTWYHNLVPAQQKTIPNSQAVAFLPDASQSLQPKKQRHPDEKLTDSSFTRKYWDILVEPYGLLGEDSSDDSESEEEAQQGGKKNSANDSNDEGHNLDDESPDVSSDEYFEEGDAGDLYDAFLDGDDEEDDEDDEEEYDGQTDNNEDTEEEFDDHRLNSEDVPMKDPKCGVSAGLLAAMEAEEEGL
;
A
#
# COMPACT_ATOMS: atom_id res chain seq x y z
N MET A 1 -1.20 -34.84 0.34
CA MET A 1 -2.29 -34.01 0.86
C MET A 1 -2.32 -32.75 0.02
N GLY A 2 -3.50 -32.27 -0.40
CA GLY A 2 -3.60 -30.95 -1.01
C GLY A 2 -3.72 -29.92 0.11
N SER A 3 -2.69 -29.12 0.30
CA SER A 3 -2.75 -27.96 1.20
C SER A 3 -2.48 -26.75 0.34
N ILE A 4 -3.42 -25.82 0.32
CA ILE A 4 -3.28 -24.52 -0.33
C ILE A 4 -3.13 -23.51 0.81
N ARG A 5 -2.10 -22.67 0.77
CA ARG A 5 -1.99 -21.53 1.69
C ARG A 5 -2.97 -20.46 1.22
N TYR A 6 -3.74 -19.92 2.15
CA TYR A 6 -4.66 -18.82 1.93
C TYR A 6 -4.51 -17.84 3.09
N GLY A 7 -3.84 -16.71 2.83
CA GLY A 7 -3.43 -15.79 3.90
C GLY A 7 -2.55 -16.50 4.96
N ARG A 8 -2.87 -16.27 6.23
CA ARG A 8 -2.21 -16.96 7.37
C ARG A 8 -2.74 -18.37 7.65
N SER A 9 -3.75 -18.81 6.91
CA SER A 9 -4.42 -20.09 7.13
C SER A 9 -4.03 -21.10 6.05
N VAL A 10 -3.86 -22.36 6.45
CA VAL A 10 -3.71 -23.45 5.48
C VAL A 10 -5.09 -24.06 5.26
N ILE A 11 -5.61 -23.94 4.05
CA ILE A 11 -6.83 -24.63 3.62
C ILE A 11 -6.47 -26.10 3.47
N HIS A 12 -6.83 -26.88 4.50
CA HIS A 12 -6.67 -28.33 4.49
C HIS A 12 -7.91 -28.97 3.88
N LEU A 13 -7.94 -29.07 2.55
CA LEU A 13 -8.95 -29.88 1.88
C LEU A 13 -8.42 -31.31 1.72
N GLY A 14 -9.00 -32.25 2.47
CA GLY A 14 -8.62 -33.66 2.40
C GLY A 14 -8.62 -34.19 0.96
N ALA A 15 -7.64 -35.03 0.61
CA ALA A 15 -7.51 -35.54 -0.77
C ALA A 15 -8.78 -36.26 -1.28
N ASN A 16 -9.56 -36.84 -0.37
CA ASN A 16 -10.86 -37.44 -0.69
C ASN A 16 -11.89 -36.40 -1.13
N ASN A 17 -11.92 -35.23 -0.48
CA ASN A 17 -12.81 -34.13 -0.83
C ASN A 17 -12.46 -33.54 -2.20
N VAL A 18 -11.17 -33.40 -2.51
CA VAL A 18 -10.72 -32.96 -3.84
C VAL A 18 -11.17 -33.95 -4.93
N ARG A 19 -10.95 -35.25 -4.72
CA ARG A 19 -11.40 -36.30 -5.67
C ARG A 19 -12.91 -36.33 -5.81
N TYR A 20 -13.62 -36.08 -4.71
CA TYR A 20 -15.08 -36.01 -4.70
C TYR A 20 -15.59 -34.86 -5.57
N VAL A 21 -15.07 -33.65 -5.39
CA VAL A 21 -15.40 -32.47 -6.22
C VAL A 21 -15.06 -32.72 -7.69
N GLN A 22 -13.90 -33.31 -7.98
CA GLN A 22 -13.54 -33.71 -9.35
C GLN A 22 -14.54 -34.71 -9.93
N GLY A 23 -14.95 -35.72 -9.16
CA GLY A 23 -15.97 -36.68 -9.57
C GLY A 23 -17.32 -36.02 -9.87
N LEU A 24 -17.71 -35.01 -9.09
CA LEU A 24 -18.94 -34.26 -9.31
C LEU A 24 -18.89 -33.42 -10.58
N MET A 25 -17.77 -32.73 -10.83
CA MET A 25 -17.56 -31.99 -12.09
C MET A 25 -17.63 -32.91 -13.31
N VAL A 26 -16.95 -34.07 -13.26
CA VAL A 26 -16.97 -35.05 -14.37
C VAL A 26 -18.39 -35.57 -14.64
N ARG A 27 -19.20 -35.81 -13.59
CA ARG A 27 -20.61 -36.21 -13.76
C ARG A 27 -21.46 -35.15 -14.45
N LEU A 28 -21.12 -33.87 -14.28
CA LEU A 28 -21.75 -32.75 -14.99
C LEU A 28 -21.14 -32.50 -16.38
N GLY A 29 -20.25 -33.38 -16.85
CA GLY A 29 -19.58 -33.24 -18.15
C GLY A 29 -18.44 -32.22 -18.16
N LEU A 30 -18.07 -31.67 -17.01
CA LEU A 30 -17.03 -30.65 -16.88
C LEU A 30 -15.67 -31.30 -16.61
N ARG A 31 -14.67 -30.96 -17.43
CA ARG A 31 -13.28 -31.42 -17.24
C ARG A 31 -12.48 -30.53 -16.30
N ALA A 32 -12.84 -29.25 -16.23
CA ALA A 32 -12.25 -28.25 -15.37
C ALA A 32 -13.35 -27.25 -14.98
N TRP A 33 -13.20 -26.61 -13.83
CA TRP A 33 -14.00 -25.44 -13.51
C TRP A 33 -13.42 -24.23 -14.23
N CYS A 34 -14.13 -23.77 -15.27
CA CYS A 34 -13.66 -22.75 -16.18
C CYS A 34 -14.84 -21.96 -16.76
N PRO A 35 -15.53 -21.14 -15.94
CA PRO A 35 -16.65 -20.32 -16.41
C PRO A 35 -16.22 -19.40 -17.57
N ASN A 36 -17.11 -19.20 -18.54
CA ASN A 36 -16.87 -18.29 -19.65
C ASN A 36 -17.31 -16.88 -19.26
N LEU A 37 -16.33 -15.98 -19.05
CA LEU A 37 -16.57 -14.58 -18.66
C LEU A 37 -16.99 -13.69 -19.84
N GLU A 38 -16.96 -14.20 -21.08
CA GLU A 38 -17.44 -13.49 -22.27
C GLU A 38 -18.92 -13.77 -22.57
N GLU A 39 -19.52 -14.74 -21.89
CA GLU A 39 -20.93 -15.11 -22.01
C GLU A 39 -21.74 -14.64 -20.82
N ASP A 40 -23.06 -14.55 -21.03
CA ASP A 40 -24.01 -14.26 -19.97
C ASP A 40 -23.96 -15.28 -18.81
N ALA A 41 -24.22 -14.82 -17.59
CA ALA A 41 -24.21 -15.64 -16.37
C ALA A 41 -25.29 -16.73 -16.36
N ALA A 42 -26.33 -16.60 -17.18
CA ALA A 42 -27.37 -17.61 -17.38
C ALA A 42 -27.12 -18.53 -18.59
N SER A 43 -26.01 -18.39 -19.32
CA SER A 43 -25.66 -19.33 -20.39
C SER A 43 -25.61 -20.76 -19.84
N LEU A 44 -26.00 -21.75 -20.65
CA LEU A 44 -26.08 -23.15 -20.20
C LEU A 44 -24.73 -23.64 -19.63
N TYR A 45 -23.63 -23.22 -20.26
CA TYR A 45 -22.28 -23.54 -19.83
C TYR A 45 -21.93 -22.91 -18.47
N ASN A 46 -22.23 -21.62 -18.27
CA ASN A 46 -22.01 -20.91 -17.01
C ASN A 46 -22.93 -21.40 -15.89
N ALA A 47 -24.18 -21.73 -16.20
CA ALA A 47 -25.12 -22.34 -15.29
C ALA A 47 -24.63 -23.71 -14.79
N ALA A 48 -24.06 -24.54 -15.68
CA ALA A 48 -23.46 -25.83 -15.30
C ALA A 48 -22.28 -25.65 -14.32
N HIS A 49 -21.42 -24.65 -14.55
CA HIS A 49 -20.31 -24.31 -13.65
C HIS A 49 -20.79 -23.82 -12.29
N ARG A 50 -21.82 -22.99 -12.26
CA ARG A 50 -22.45 -22.51 -11.03
C ARG A 50 -23.04 -23.67 -10.23
N ILE A 51 -23.81 -24.54 -10.87
CA ILE A 51 -24.38 -25.73 -10.22
C ILE A 51 -23.26 -26.61 -9.67
N ALA A 52 -22.23 -26.89 -10.46
CA ALA A 52 -21.08 -27.70 -10.02
C ALA A 52 -20.41 -27.11 -8.77
N ALA A 53 -20.14 -25.80 -8.75
CA ALA A 53 -19.49 -25.13 -7.64
C ALA A 53 -20.37 -25.10 -6.39
N ILE A 54 -21.65 -24.73 -6.52
CA ILE A 54 -22.59 -24.62 -5.40
C ILE A 54 -22.87 -25.99 -4.79
N THR A 55 -23.16 -27.02 -5.60
CA THR A 55 -23.39 -28.37 -5.09
C THR A 55 -22.16 -28.92 -4.39
N SER A 56 -20.97 -28.75 -4.99
CA SER A 56 -19.71 -29.14 -4.36
C SER A 56 -19.51 -28.46 -3.01
N PHE A 57 -19.73 -27.14 -2.94
CA PHE A 57 -19.62 -26.39 -1.69
C PHE A 57 -20.58 -26.91 -0.62
N GLN A 58 -21.86 -27.08 -0.96
CA GLN A 58 -22.89 -27.56 -0.03
C GLN A 58 -22.58 -28.95 0.52
N GLU A 59 -22.13 -29.87 -0.34
CA GLU A 59 -21.77 -31.23 0.07
C GLU A 59 -20.51 -31.26 0.94
N LEU A 60 -19.52 -30.40 0.67
CA LEU A 60 -18.34 -30.25 1.52
C LEU A 60 -18.68 -29.64 2.89
N VAL A 61 -19.60 -28.67 2.95
CA VAL A 61 -20.11 -28.15 4.23
C VAL A 61 -20.86 -29.25 5.01
N ALA A 62 -21.73 -30.01 4.33
CA ALA A 62 -22.46 -31.13 4.96
C ALA A 62 -21.51 -32.22 5.46
N GLY A 63 -20.44 -32.49 4.73
CA GLY A 63 -19.35 -33.39 5.10
C GLY A 63 -18.36 -32.82 6.14
N GLN A 64 -18.65 -31.66 6.72
CA GLN A 64 -17.81 -30.97 7.72
C GLN A 64 -16.39 -30.64 7.23
N ALA A 65 -16.16 -30.64 5.92
CA ALA A 65 -14.85 -30.35 5.34
C ALA A 65 -14.39 -28.91 5.60
N TYR A 66 -15.34 -28.00 5.83
CA TYR A 66 -15.09 -26.57 6.02
C TYR A 66 -15.38 -26.08 7.44
N THR A 67 -15.50 -26.97 8.43
CA THR A 67 -15.77 -26.58 9.83
C THR A 67 -14.71 -25.62 10.39
N TYR A 68 -13.45 -25.76 9.98
CA TYR A 68 -12.36 -24.85 10.39
C TYR A 68 -12.54 -23.41 9.88
N MET A 69 -13.35 -23.18 8.84
CA MET A 69 -13.68 -21.85 8.32
C MET A 69 -14.90 -21.23 8.98
N ASN A 70 -15.46 -21.86 10.03
CA ASN A 70 -16.66 -21.38 10.73
C ASN A 70 -17.86 -21.09 9.81
N VAL A 71 -18.00 -21.86 8.72
CA VAL A 71 -19.11 -21.71 7.78
C VAL A 71 -20.44 -21.93 8.49
N ASN A 72 -21.38 -21.00 8.34
CA ASN A 72 -22.73 -21.15 8.88
C ASN A 72 -23.54 -22.15 8.02
N PRO A 73 -23.89 -23.34 8.54
CA PRO A 73 -24.56 -24.38 7.74
C PRO A 73 -25.96 -23.96 7.27
N ARG A 74 -26.64 -23.07 8.02
CA ARG A 74 -27.96 -22.57 7.62
C ARG A 74 -27.86 -21.72 6.35
N MET A 75 -26.86 -20.83 6.28
CA MET A 75 -26.62 -20.01 5.10
C MET A 75 -26.10 -20.86 3.93
N ALA A 76 -25.24 -21.84 4.19
CA ALA A 76 -24.77 -22.76 3.16
C ALA A 76 -25.91 -23.57 2.52
N SER A 77 -27.00 -23.86 3.25
CA SER A 77 -28.17 -24.54 2.68
C SER A 77 -29.09 -23.63 1.84
N GLN A 78 -28.88 -22.31 1.86
CA GLN A 78 -29.70 -21.35 1.10
C GLN A 78 -29.17 -21.21 -0.32
N THR A 79 -29.68 -22.02 -1.24
CA THR A 79 -29.22 -22.05 -2.64
C THR A 79 -29.35 -20.69 -3.34
N SER A 80 -30.40 -19.91 -3.08
CA SER A 80 -30.57 -18.57 -3.66
C SER A 80 -29.44 -17.61 -3.27
N LEU A 81 -29.05 -17.60 -1.99
CA LEU A 81 -27.93 -16.82 -1.49
C LEU A 81 -26.62 -17.25 -2.15
N LEU A 82 -26.40 -18.56 -2.30
CA LEU A 82 -25.19 -19.08 -2.96
C LEU A 82 -25.15 -18.74 -4.45
N ILE A 83 -26.28 -18.74 -5.15
CA ILE A 83 -26.36 -18.30 -6.55
C ILE A 83 -25.97 -16.83 -6.67
N GLN A 84 -26.51 -15.97 -5.81
CA GLN A 84 -26.16 -14.54 -5.78
C GLN A 84 -24.68 -14.34 -5.48
N ALA A 85 -24.15 -14.99 -4.45
CA ALA A 85 -22.73 -14.90 -4.08
C ALA A 85 -21.81 -15.40 -5.21
N TYR A 86 -22.16 -16.52 -5.85
CA TYR A 86 -21.41 -17.05 -6.99
C TYR A 86 -21.43 -16.09 -8.17
N ASN A 87 -22.60 -15.58 -8.56
CA ASN A 87 -22.72 -14.68 -9.70
C ASN A 87 -21.96 -13.37 -9.46
N HIS A 88 -22.05 -12.80 -8.25
CA HIS A 88 -21.27 -11.63 -7.90
C HIS A 88 -19.76 -11.92 -7.95
N PHE A 89 -19.29 -13.02 -7.36
CA PHE A 89 -17.87 -13.34 -7.40
C PHE A 89 -17.37 -13.59 -8.82
N VAL A 90 -18.01 -14.49 -9.57
CA VAL A 90 -17.53 -14.94 -10.89
C VAL A 90 -17.84 -13.93 -11.99
N HIS A 91 -19.09 -13.50 -12.12
CA HIS A 91 -19.52 -12.69 -13.27
C HIS A 91 -19.42 -11.19 -13.05
N TYR A 92 -19.17 -10.73 -11.82
CA TYR A 92 -18.83 -9.35 -11.54
C TYR A 92 -17.35 -9.20 -11.16
N VAL A 93 -16.89 -9.76 -10.03
CA VAL A 93 -15.49 -9.56 -9.57
C VAL A 93 -14.45 -10.15 -10.53
N LEU A 94 -14.56 -11.43 -10.92
CA LEU A 94 -13.59 -12.02 -11.87
C LEU A 94 -13.70 -11.41 -13.26
N ASN A 95 -14.91 -11.07 -13.71
CA ASN A 95 -15.10 -10.41 -14.99
C ASN A 95 -14.39 -9.05 -15.03
N LEU A 96 -14.51 -8.22 -13.97
CA LEU A 96 -13.78 -6.95 -13.90
C LEU A 96 -12.26 -7.15 -14.02
N LYS A 97 -11.69 -8.12 -13.28
CA LYS A 97 -10.26 -8.47 -13.38
C LYS A 97 -9.89 -8.96 -14.78
N TYR A 98 -10.73 -9.80 -15.39
CA TYR A 98 -10.52 -10.31 -16.75
C TYR A 98 -10.55 -9.19 -17.78
N GLN A 99 -11.53 -8.29 -17.73
CA GLN A 99 -11.60 -7.15 -18.63
C GLN A 99 -10.39 -6.22 -18.46
N LYS A 100 -9.93 -6.02 -17.23
CA LYS A 100 -8.71 -5.25 -16.96
C LYS A 100 -7.48 -5.90 -17.62
N GLU A 101 -7.30 -7.20 -17.41
CA GLU A 101 -6.19 -7.97 -17.98
C GLU A 101 -6.24 -8.02 -19.52
N LYS A 102 -7.45 -8.07 -20.09
CA LYS A 102 -7.67 -8.04 -21.55
C LYS A 102 -7.29 -6.69 -22.17
N ARG A 103 -7.47 -5.58 -21.43
CA ARG A 103 -7.06 -4.23 -21.86
C ARG A 103 -5.55 -4.05 -21.75
N GLN A 104 -4.98 -4.44 -20.61
CA GLN A 104 -3.55 -4.33 -20.33
C GLN A 104 -3.06 -5.55 -19.57
N VAL A 105 -2.24 -6.35 -20.25
CA VAL A 105 -1.62 -7.54 -19.66
C VAL A 105 -0.72 -7.13 -18.49
N GLY A 106 -0.87 -7.81 -17.36
CA GLY A 106 -0.12 -7.55 -16.12
C GLY A 106 -0.73 -6.49 -15.21
N SER A 107 -1.82 -5.82 -15.61
CA SER A 107 -2.41 -4.72 -14.83
C SER A 107 -2.91 -5.16 -13.44
N ASN A 108 -3.45 -6.37 -13.31
CA ASN A 108 -3.83 -6.91 -11.99
C ASN A 108 -2.60 -7.17 -11.11
N ALA A 109 -1.52 -7.72 -11.68
CA ALA A 109 -0.29 -7.97 -10.94
C ALA A 109 0.40 -6.67 -10.50
N GLN A 110 0.33 -5.63 -11.35
CA GLN A 110 0.82 -4.29 -11.03
C GLN A 110 0.06 -3.69 -9.85
N ASP A 111 -1.28 -3.73 -9.86
CA ASP A 111 -2.12 -3.27 -8.75
C ASP A 111 -1.81 -4.00 -7.45
N ALA A 112 -1.68 -5.32 -7.50
CA ALA A 112 -1.32 -6.15 -6.36
C ALA A 112 0.02 -5.70 -5.76
N SER A 113 1.03 -5.48 -6.61
CA SER A 113 2.35 -5.01 -6.20
C SER A 113 2.28 -3.60 -5.60
N HIS A 114 1.56 -2.69 -6.24
CA HIS A 114 1.37 -1.31 -5.78
C HIS A 114 0.66 -1.26 -4.42
N LYS A 115 -0.38 -2.07 -4.21
CA LYS A 115 -1.09 -2.21 -2.93
C LYS A 115 -0.17 -2.74 -1.83
N ARG A 116 0.65 -3.75 -2.14
CA ARG A 116 1.65 -4.29 -1.19
C ARG A 116 2.68 -3.23 -0.81
N ASN A 117 3.18 -2.46 -1.77
CA ASN A 117 4.14 -1.38 -1.53
C ASN A 117 3.52 -0.27 -0.68
N SER A 118 2.29 0.14 -1.00
CA SER A 118 1.50 1.10 -0.21
C SER A 118 1.34 0.64 1.25
N LYS A 119 1.01 -0.65 1.48
CA LYS A 119 0.94 -1.22 2.83
C LYS A 119 2.28 -1.26 3.56
N ASN A 120 3.38 -1.48 2.85
CA ASN A 120 4.71 -1.39 3.47
C ASN A 120 5.05 0.04 3.88
N ARG A 121 4.73 1.05 3.04
CA ARG A 121 4.88 2.47 3.39
C ARG A 121 4.03 2.85 4.59
N GLU A 122 2.80 2.34 4.67
CA GLU A 122 1.90 2.53 5.80
C GLU A 122 2.51 2.02 7.12
N ARG A 123 3.07 0.79 7.11
CA ARG A 123 3.74 0.23 8.28
C ARG A 123 4.97 1.05 8.69
N LEU A 124 5.76 1.50 7.71
CA LEU A 124 6.95 2.30 7.97
C LEU A 124 6.61 3.67 8.55
N ARG A 125 5.53 4.30 8.05
CA ARG A 125 4.94 5.52 8.63
C ARG A 125 4.62 5.30 10.11
N ASP A 126 3.83 4.28 10.42
CA ASP A 126 3.39 4.01 11.80
C ASP A 126 4.58 3.78 12.72
N ALA A 127 5.54 2.96 12.31
CA ALA A 127 6.75 2.71 13.09
C ALA A 127 7.55 3.99 13.38
N ARG A 128 7.72 4.87 12.38
CA ARG A 128 8.44 6.15 12.55
C ARG A 128 7.68 7.14 13.42
N LYS A 129 6.37 7.26 13.19
CA LYS A 129 5.47 8.14 13.95
C LYS A 129 5.41 7.72 15.42
N ASP A 130 5.17 6.44 15.69
CA ASP A 130 5.09 5.91 17.04
C ASP A 130 6.42 6.07 17.78
N PHE A 131 7.54 5.81 17.09
CA PHE A 131 8.87 6.07 17.63
C PHE A 131 9.04 7.55 18.02
N ALA A 132 8.64 8.48 17.15
CA ALA A 132 8.74 9.91 17.42
C ALA A 132 7.86 10.34 18.62
N ILE A 133 6.65 9.81 18.72
CA ILE A 133 5.72 10.09 19.84
C ILE A 133 6.30 9.56 21.16
N ILE A 134 6.74 8.30 21.19
CA ILE A 134 7.32 7.66 22.38
C ILE A 134 8.55 8.42 22.87
N ASN A 135 9.38 8.89 21.94
CA ASN A 135 10.60 9.64 22.24
C ASN A 135 10.36 11.16 22.43
N LYS A 136 9.10 11.61 22.40
CA LYS A 136 8.69 13.02 22.62
C LYS A 136 9.38 14.00 21.68
N PHE A 137 9.45 13.65 20.41
CA PHE A 137 9.96 14.55 19.38
C PHE A 137 9.01 15.74 19.18
N PRO A 138 9.53 16.88 18.68
CA PRO A 138 8.71 18.04 18.35
C PRO A 138 7.51 17.69 17.46
N LYS A 139 6.38 18.39 17.67
CA LYS A 139 5.15 18.11 16.92
C LYS A 139 5.34 18.33 15.42
N ARG A 140 6.07 19.36 15.00
CA ARG A 140 6.50 19.55 13.60
C ARG A 140 7.09 18.31 12.92
N TYR A 141 7.88 17.49 13.63
CA TYR A 141 8.39 16.23 13.08
C TYR A 141 7.31 15.15 13.02
N VAL A 142 6.48 15.04 14.06
CA VAL A 142 5.38 14.06 14.11
C VAL A 142 4.35 14.35 13.00
N ASP A 143 4.08 15.61 12.71
CA ASP A 143 3.17 16.04 11.66
C ASP A 143 3.69 15.56 10.29
N VAL A 144 4.98 15.80 9.97
CA VAL A 144 5.60 15.25 8.74
C VAL A 144 5.50 13.72 8.70
N LEU A 145 5.90 13.03 9.78
CA LEU A 145 5.94 11.57 9.86
C LEU A 145 4.55 10.92 9.89
N SER A 146 3.47 11.71 10.02
CA SER A 146 2.10 11.20 10.00
C SER A 146 1.56 10.98 8.59
N HIS A 147 2.22 11.52 7.56
CA HIS A 147 1.80 11.36 6.18
C HIS A 147 2.49 10.17 5.52
N ILE A 148 1.71 9.27 4.92
CA ILE A 148 2.26 8.14 4.15
C ILE A 148 3.17 8.63 3.00
N GLY A 149 2.81 9.76 2.39
CA GLY A 149 3.60 10.44 1.35
C GLY A 149 4.98 10.94 1.82
N ALA A 150 5.22 11.08 3.13
CA ALA A 150 6.55 11.47 3.61
C ALA A 150 7.57 10.32 3.55
N HIS A 151 7.10 9.09 3.35
CA HIS A 151 7.92 7.88 3.42
C HIS A 151 8.15 7.30 2.04
N SER A 152 9.42 7.08 1.71
CA SER A 152 9.86 6.34 0.54
C SER A 152 9.32 4.92 0.51
N ASP A 153 9.37 4.32 -0.67
CA ASP A 153 9.04 2.91 -0.85
C ASP A 153 9.93 2.03 0.02
N ASP A 154 9.32 0.92 0.47
CA ASP A 154 9.94 -0.14 1.24
C ASP A 154 9.72 -1.43 0.44
N GLU A 155 10.33 -1.46 -0.74
CA GLU A 155 10.24 -2.56 -1.71
C GLU A 155 11.25 -3.64 -1.37
N PHE A 156 10.77 -4.88 -1.25
CA PHE A 156 11.63 -6.01 -0.95
C PHE A 156 12.37 -6.48 -2.20
N ASP A 157 13.69 -6.46 -2.13
CA ASP A 157 14.59 -7.15 -3.06
C ASP A 157 14.82 -8.57 -2.57
N ALA A 158 14.23 -9.54 -3.26
CA ALA A 158 14.35 -10.95 -2.90
C ALA A 158 15.76 -11.50 -3.14
N ASP A 159 16.48 -10.98 -4.14
CA ASP A 159 17.81 -11.47 -4.50
C ASP A 159 18.84 -11.07 -3.45
N ARG A 160 18.64 -9.91 -2.82
CA ARG A 160 19.54 -9.36 -1.80
C ARG A 160 19.02 -9.46 -0.38
N ASN A 161 17.77 -9.89 -0.21
CA ASN A 161 17.09 -9.96 1.09
C ASN A 161 17.10 -8.60 1.84
N ILE A 162 16.94 -7.50 1.12
CA ILE A 162 16.92 -6.12 1.66
C ILE A 162 15.67 -5.39 1.20
N PHE A 163 15.33 -4.33 1.93
CA PHE A 163 14.31 -3.38 1.47
C PHE A 163 14.99 -2.15 0.85
N LYS A 164 14.65 -1.83 -0.40
CA LYS A 164 15.21 -0.70 -1.14
C LYS A 164 14.51 0.59 -0.74
N ILE A 165 15.29 1.63 -0.46
CA ILE A 165 14.75 2.96 -0.20
C ILE A 165 14.77 3.78 -1.48
N LYS A 166 13.61 3.91 -2.13
CA LYS A 166 13.47 4.73 -3.35
C LYS A 166 13.42 6.23 -3.05
N THR A 167 13.84 7.04 -4.00
CA THR A 167 13.87 8.50 -3.93
C THR A 167 12.49 9.07 -4.25
N LEU A 168 12.00 9.98 -3.41
CA LEU A 168 10.79 10.77 -3.67
C LEU A 168 11.25 12.06 -4.34
N THR A 169 10.81 12.30 -5.57
CA THR A 169 11.21 13.46 -6.38
C THR A 169 10.82 14.79 -5.76
N TYR A 170 9.67 14.84 -5.10
CA TYR A 170 9.17 16.04 -4.42
C TYR A 170 9.82 16.33 -3.07
N ARG A 171 10.64 15.43 -2.51
CA ARG A 171 11.18 15.59 -1.15
C ARG A 171 12.55 16.26 -1.20
N SER A 172 12.73 17.34 -0.43
CA SER A 172 13.99 18.06 -0.35
C SER A 172 15.14 17.18 0.14
N LYS A 173 16.37 17.49 -0.30
CA LYS A 173 17.59 16.81 0.20
C LYS A 173 17.70 16.93 1.72
N ASN A 174 17.33 18.07 2.30
CA ASN A 174 17.36 18.30 3.75
C ASN A 174 16.34 17.41 4.49
N ALA A 175 15.12 17.25 3.97
CA ALA A 175 14.16 16.27 4.50
C ALA A 175 14.69 14.83 4.35
N GLY A 176 15.41 14.53 3.27
CA GLY A 176 16.17 13.29 3.10
C GLY A 176 17.15 13.03 4.25
N LYS A 177 18.00 14.02 4.59
CA LYS A 177 18.92 13.94 5.74
C LYS A 177 18.18 13.66 7.04
N PHE A 178 17.08 14.35 7.31
CA PHE A 178 16.26 14.12 8.51
C PHE A 178 15.75 12.66 8.58
N ILE A 179 15.16 12.15 7.50
CA ILE A 179 14.62 10.78 7.47
C ILE A 179 15.74 9.74 7.66
N ARG A 180 16.95 9.99 7.13
CA ARG A 180 18.12 9.15 7.39
C ARG A 180 18.58 9.22 8.84
N ALA A 181 18.69 10.40 9.43
CA ALA A 181 19.01 10.57 10.84
C ALA A 181 18.01 9.81 11.74
N LEU A 182 16.72 9.88 11.41
CA LEU A 182 15.68 9.12 12.10
C LEU A 182 15.89 7.60 11.96
N ASP A 183 16.16 7.09 10.75
CA ASP A 183 16.43 5.67 10.53
C ASP A 183 17.65 5.18 11.34
N ILE A 184 18.70 5.98 11.45
CA ILE A 184 19.91 5.69 12.26
C ILE A 184 19.53 5.61 13.75
N VAL A 185 18.79 6.60 14.27
CA VAL A 185 18.38 6.62 15.67
C VAL A 185 17.47 5.43 16.00
N MET A 186 16.54 5.07 15.10
CA MET A 186 15.70 3.88 15.23
C MET A 186 16.52 2.58 15.19
N LYS A 187 17.54 2.50 14.32
CA LYS A 187 18.46 1.34 14.26
C LYS A 187 19.21 1.18 15.57
N ILE A 188 19.78 2.26 16.11
CA ILE A 188 20.50 2.25 17.39
C ILE A 188 19.57 1.84 18.53
N ALA A 189 18.34 2.37 18.57
CA ALA A 189 17.36 1.99 19.58
C ALA A 189 16.95 0.51 19.48
N ALA A 190 16.75 -0.01 18.27
CA ALA A 190 16.44 -1.42 18.05
C ALA A 190 17.59 -2.32 18.48
N GLN A 191 18.85 -1.95 18.24
CA GLN A 191 20.02 -2.72 18.70
C GLN A 191 20.10 -2.86 20.23
N GLN A 192 19.50 -1.92 20.97
CA GLN A 192 19.44 -1.99 22.44
C GLN A 192 18.31 -2.90 22.95
N ASP A 193 17.33 -3.24 22.11
CA ASP A 193 16.22 -4.15 22.42
C ASP A 193 16.25 -5.37 21.51
N PRO A 194 16.72 -6.53 21.99
CA PRO A 194 16.82 -7.76 21.19
C PRO A 194 15.50 -8.20 20.54
N SER A 195 14.35 -7.87 21.15
CA SER A 195 13.04 -8.25 20.62
C SER A 195 12.64 -7.40 19.41
N SER A 196 12.88 -6.10 19.50
CA SER A 196 12.65 -5.14 18.42
C SER A 196 13.62 -5.36 17.25
N ASN A 197 14.91 -5.64 17.54
CA ASN A 197 15.92 -5.85 16.50
C ASN A 197 15.56 -7.01 15.55
N ARG A 198 15.01 -8.11 16.08
CA ARG A 198 14.61 -9.29 15.29
C ARG A 198 13.45 -9.01 14.33
N LYS A 199 12.57 -8.06 14.67
CA LYS A 199 11.39 -7.70 13.86
C LYS A 199 11.70 -6.60 12.84
N ARG A 200 12.91 -6.04 12.84
CA ARG A 200 13.28 -4.89 12.02
C ARG A 200 13.64 -5.31 10.60
N ARG A 201 13.12 -4.57 9.63
CA ARG A 201 13.53 -4.68 8.23
C ARG A 201 14.85 -3.96 8.00
N VAL A 202 15.81 -4.65 7.39
CA VAL A 202 17.05 -4.06 6.89
C VAL A 202 16.73 -3.25 5.65
N ARG A 203 17.08 -1.97 5.68
CA ARG A 203 16.74 -1.02 4.61
C ARG A 203 18.00 -0.38 4.08
N GLN A 204 18.20 -0.38 2.77
CA GLN A 204 19.40 0.15 2.14
C GLN A 204 19.07 1.14 1.04
N LEU A 205 19.90 2.17 0.94
CA LEU A 205 19.80 3.22 -0.06
C LEU A 205 20.64 2.81 -1.28
N PRO A 206 20.05 2.75 -2.49
CA PRO A 206 20.82 2.60 -3.72
C PRO A 206 21.85 3.72 -3.88
N ARG A 207 23.04 3.42 -4.41
CA ARG A 207 24.06 4.44 -4.74
C ARG A 207 23.62 5.33 -5.90
N GLN A 208 22.96 4.73 -6.90
CA GLN A 208 22.24 5.47 -7.94
C GLN A 208 20.78 5.61 -7.52
N PRO A 209 20.25 6.84 -7.36
CA PRO A 209 18.87 7.06 -6.95
C PRO A 209 17.88 6.33 -7.86
N VAL A 210 17.01 5.52 -7.25
CA VAL A 210 15.88 4.87 -7.95
C VAL A 210 14.62 5.62 -7.58
N ILE A 211 13.93 6.19 -8.58
CA ILE A 211 12.71 6.98 -8.38
C ILE A 211 11.57 6.08 -7.86
N SER A 212 10.80 6.61 -6.90
CA SER A 212 9.60 5.97 -6.37
C SER A 212 8.49 5.97 -7.40
N THR A 213 7.72 4.89 -7.46
CA THR A 213 6.50 4.83 -8.28
C THR A 213 5.37 5.71 -7.73
N PHE A 214 5.51 6.21 -6.49
CA PHE A 214 4.54 7.08 -5.85
C PHE A 214 4.94 8.55 -5.99
N THR A 215 4.42 9.19 -7.02
CA THR A 215 4.74 10.58 -7.39
C THR A 215 3.89 11.61 -6.66
N THR A 216 2.73 11.23 -6.10
CA THR A 216 1.85 12.15 -5.39
C THR A 216 2.45 12.63 -4.06
N ALA A 217 2.72 13.93 -3.97
CA ALA A 217 3.23 14.57 -2.77
C ALA A 217 2.16 14.67 -1.66
N PRO A 218 2.53 14.54 -0.37
CA PRO A 218 1.59 14.77 0.73
C PRO A 218 1.12 16.23 0.76
N LYS A 219 -0.10 16.50 1.22
CA LYS A 219 -0.62 17.87 1.38
C LYS A 219 -0.55 18.32 2.84
N GLY A 220 -0.35 19.61 3.07
CA GLY A 220 -0.32 20.25 4.39
C GLY A 220 0.98 20.04 5.18
N VAL A 221 2.01 19.44 4.59
CA VAL A 221 3.33 19.29 5.22
C VAL A 221 4.10 20.62 5.12
N ALA A 222 4.98 20.90 6.08
CA ALA A 222 5.82 22.10 6.12
C ALA A 222 6.60 22.34 4.80
N ILE A 223 6.79 23.61 4.42
CA ILE A 223 7.32 23.98 3.10
C ILE A 223 8.73 23.42 2.85
N ASP A 224 9.57 23.36 3.87
CA ASP A 224 10.94 22.87 3.83
C ASP A 224 11.07 21.34 3.67
N PHE A 225 9.93 20.62 3.66
CA PHE A 225 9.87 19.22 3.24
C PHE A 225 10.02 19.05 1.72
N TYR A 226 9.52 20.00 0.92
CA TYR A 226 9.47 19.85 -0.52
C TYR A 226 10.74 20.34 -1.18
N ASP A 227 11.16 19.70 -2.26
CA ASP A 227 12.27 20.19 -3.05
C ASP A 227 11.91 21.55 -3.70
N PRO A 228 12.77 22.59 -3.61
CA PRO A 228 12.49 23.89 -4.21
C PRO A 228 12.29 23.85 -5.73
N THR A 229 13.07 23.04 -6.46
CA THR A 229 12.93 22.90 -7.91
C THR A 229 11.59 22.25 -8.24
N TRP A 230 11.25 21.17 -7.53
CA TRP A 230 9.93 20.55 -7.67
C TRP A 230 8.78 21.52 -7.36
N TYR A 231 8.92 22.36 -6.32
CA TYR A 231 7.91 23.35 -5.95
C TYR A 231 7.69 24.40 -7.04
N HIS A 232 8.77 24.90 -7.65
CA HIS A 232 8.68 25.91 -8.72
C HIS A 232 8.04 25.36 -10.00
N ASN A 233 8.15 24.05 -10.23
CA ASN A 233 7.51 23.37 -11.36
C ASN A 233 5.99 23.13 -11.15
N LEU A 234 5.46 23.35 -9.95
CA LEU A 234 4.03 23.25 -9.69
C LEU A 234 3.26 24.44 -10.29
N VAL A 235 2.00 24.18 -10.68
CA VAL A 235 1.10 25.29 -11.04
C VAL A 235 0.80 26.18 -9.82
N PRO A 236 0.53 27.49 -9.99
CA PRO A 236 0.34 28.41 -8.86
C PRO A 236 -0.78 28.02 -7.87
N ALA A 237 -1.80 27.29 -8.32
CA ALA A 237 -2.85 26.75 -7.45
C ALA A 237 -2.32 25.62 -6.55
N GLN A 238 -1.45 24.76 -7.07
CA GLN A 238 -0.82 23.66 -6.32
C GLN A 238 0.22 24.20 -5.33
N GLN A 239 1.00 25.22 -5.72
CA GLN A 239 1.94 25.91 -4.83
C GLN A 239 1.28 26.48 -3.56
N LYS A 240 -0.02 26.80 -3.61
CA LYS A 240 -0.81 27.29 -2.47
C LYS A 240 -1.53 26.20 -1.66
N THR A 241 -1.79 25.04 -2.27
CA THR A 241 -2.67 24.01 -1.69
C THR A 241 -1.95 22.76 -1.24
N ILE A 242 -0.76 22.49 -1.78
CA ILE A 242 0.03 21.31 -1.40
C ILE A 242 0.85 21.59 -0.13
N PRO A 243 1.79 22.55 -0.09
CA PRO A 243 2.56 22.81 1.12
C PRO A 243 1.79 23.61 2.17
N ASN A 244 2.21 23.48 3.42
CA ASN A 244 1.93 24.45 4.47
C ASN A 244 2.97 25.58 4.41
N SER A 245 2.63 26.63 3.67
CA SER A 245 3.46 27.84 3.51
C SER A 245 3.41 28.78 4.72
N GLN A 246 3.21 28.26 5.93
CA GLN A 246 3.22 29.01 7.19
C GLN A 246 4.09 28.35 8.27
N ALA A 247 4.73 27.21 7.94
CA ALA A 247 5.55 26.46 8.89
C ALA A 247 6.77 25.85 8.21
N VAL A 248 7.86 25.76 8.97
CA VAL A 248 9.07 24.99 8.65
C VAL A 248 9.32 23.97 9.75
N ALA A 249 9.82 22.80 9.38
CA ALA A 249 9.95 21.66 10.29
C ALA A 249 11.40 21.37 10.70
N PHE A 250 12.35 21.47 9.78
CA PHE A 250 13.71 20.98 9.91
C PHE A 250 14.70 22.07 10.28
N LEU A 251 15.82 21.68 10.88
CA LEU A 251 16.97 22.56 11.00
C LEU A 251 17.51 22.88 9.60
N PRO A 252 18.16 24.04 9.38
CA PRO A 252 18.81 24.35 8.11
C PRO A 252 19.73 23.23 7.63
N ASP A 253 20.42 22.58 8.56
CA ASP A 253 21.11 21.33 8.33
C ASP A 253 20.49 20.23 9.20
N ALA A 254 19.64 19.40 8.59
CA ALA A 254 18.94 18.33 9.29
C ALA A 254 19.86 17.16 9.71
N SER A 255 21.13 17.13 9.30
CA SER A 255 22.10 16.17 9.86
C SER A 255 22.37 16.41 11.35
N GLN A 256 22.09 17.62 11.83
CA GLN A 256 22.20 18.02 13.24
C GLN A 256 20.95 17.66 14.05
N SER A 257 19.89 17.18 13.39
CA SER A 257 18.67 16.74 14.06
C SER A 257 18.87 15.41 14.78
N LEU A 258 18.09 15.19 15.84
CA LEU A 258 18.00 13.93 16.58
C LEU A 258 19.32 13.45 17.22
N GLN A 259 20.30 14.34 17.36
CA GLN A 259 21.58 14.05 18.01
C GLN A 259 21.39 13.68 19.50
N PRO A 260 22.30 12.89 20.10
CA PRO A 260 22.22 12.50 21.50
C PRO A 260 22.10 13.71 22.44
N LYS A 261 21.47 13.55 23.61
CA LYS A 261 21.16 14.65 24.56
C LYS A 261 22.30 15.64 24.84
N LYS A 262 23.56 15.19 24.80
CA LYS A 262 24.76 16.03 25.04
C LYS A 262 25.17 16.89 23.84
N GLN A 263 24.84 16.46 22.63
CA GLN A 263 25.15 17.11 21.35
C GLN A 263 23.91 17.66 20.65
N ARG A 264 22.72 17.48 21.25
CA ARG A 264 21.45 17.92 20.69
C ARG A 264 21.46 19.42 20.44
N HIS A 265 21.11 19.79 19.21
CA HIS A 265 21.00 21.20 18.82
C HIS A 265 20.02 21.94 19.75
N PRO A 266 20.38 23.12 20.28
CA PRO A 266 19.58 23.82 21.29
C PRO A 266 18.17 24.13 20.79
N ASP A 267 18.04 24.40 19.48
CA ASP A 267 16.77 24.81 18.89
C ASP A 267 15.76 23.67 18.69
N GLU A 268 16.16 22.41 18.85
CA GLU A 268 15.19 21.31 18.85
C GLU A 268 14.17 21.43 19.99
N LYS A 269 14.53 22.16 21.05
CA LYS A 269 13.65 22.42 22.20
C LYS A 269 12.71 23.61 21.99
N LEU A 270 12.89 24.39 20.93
CA LEU A 270 11.99 25.50 20.63
C LEU A 270 10.58 24.98 20.36
N THR A 271 9.59 25.77 20.77
CA THR A 271 8.21 25.57 20.32
C THR A 271 8.15 25.74 18.81
N ASP A 272 7.22 25.08 18.15
CA ASP A 272 7.14 25.09 16.68
C ASP A 272 6.98 26.51 16.13
N SER A 273 6.19 27.38 16.78
CA SER A 273 6.09 28.81 16.41
C SER A 273 7.43 29.57 16.54
N SER A 274 8.17 29.34 17.63
CA SER A 274 9.49 29.99 17.81
C SER A 274 10.54 29.45 16.85
N PHE A 275 10.45 28.16 16.52
CA PHE A 275 11.30 27.50 15.54
C PHE A 275 11.04 28.07 14.15
N THR A 276 9.77 28.11 13.73
CA THR A 276 9.36 28.69 12.45
C THR A 276 9.85 30.12 12.33
N ARG A 277 9.54 30.98 13.30
CA ARG A 277 9.99 32.38 13.26
C ARG A 277 11.52 32.54 13.16
N LYS A 278 12.29 31.63 13.76
CA LYS A 278 13.76 31.70 13.75
C LYS A 278 14.34 31.32 12.38
N TYR A 279 13.74 30.34 11.71
CA TYR A 279 14.29 29.74 10.50
C TYR A 279 13.52 30.07 9.23
N TRP A 280 12.39 30.78 9.34
CA TRP A 280 11.54 31.17 8.23
C TRP A 280 12.35 31.78 7.10
N ASP A 281 13.02 32.90 7.36
CA ASP A 281 13.70 33.67 6.32
C ASP A 281 14.74 32.84 5.56
N ILE A 282 15.47 31.98 6.27
CA ILE A 282 16.53 31.12 5.71
C ILE A 282 15.93 29.99 4.88
N LEU A 283 14.87 29.34 5.37
CA LEU A 283 14.35 28.12 4.77
C LEU A 283 13.34 28.40 3.65
N VAL A 284 12.69 29.57 3.64
CA VAL A 284 11.69 29.89 2.61
C VAL A 284 12.23 30.72 1.45
N GLU A 285 13.44 31.28 1.59
CA GLU A 285 14.14 32.01 0.52
C GLU A 285 14.17 31.23 -0.81
N PRO A 286 14.53 29.92 -0.85
CA PRO A 286 14.56 29.16 -2.10
C PRO A 286 13.21 29.02 -2.79
N TYR A 287 12.10 29.22 -2.07
CA TYR A 287 10.74 29.09 -2.60
C TYR A 287 10.17 30.44 -3.08
N GLY A 288 10.92 31.54 -2.96
CA GLY A 288 10.45 32.87 -3.37
C GLY A 288 9.31 33.42 -2.51
N LEU A 289 9.20 32.97 -1.25
CA LEU A 289 8.13 33.36 -0.33
C LEU A 289 8.49 34.54 0.57
N LEU A 290 9.72 35.05 0.49
CA LEU A 290 10.09 36.30 1.14
C LEU A 290 9.45 37.45 0.37
N GLY A 291 8.49 38.12 1.00
CA GLY A 291 7.86 39.29 0.40
C GLY A 291 8.89 40.39 0.14
N GLU A 292 8.80 41.05 -1.01
CA GLU A 292 9.31 42.42 -1.12
C GLU A 292 8.64 43.25 0.00
N ASP A 293 9.45 43.91 0.83
CA ASP A 293 9.05 44.67 2.02
C ASP A 293 7.63 45.26 1.92
N SER A 294 6.68 44.62 2.60
CA SER A 294 5.36 45.19 2.85
C SER A 294 5.01 44.99 4.31
N SER A 295 5.26 46.04 5.08
CA SER A 295 4.61 46.24 6.37
C SER A 295 3.11 46.16 6.17
N ASP A 296 2.45 45.17 6.77
CA ASP A 296 1.17 45.46 7.38
C ASP A 296 0.89 44.52 8.54
N ASP A 297 0.56 45.17 9.65
CA ASP A 297 0.20 44.62 10.94
C ASP A 297 -1.22 44.06 10.81
N SER A 298 -1.43 42.77 11.10
CA SER A 298 -2.79 42.28 11.32
C SER A 298 -2.81 41.12 12.31
N GLU A 299 -2.90 41.53 13.58
CA GLU A 299 -3.76 41.02 14.64
C GLU A 299 -4.17 39.54 14.59
N SER A 300 -3.61 38.80 15.54
CA SER A 300 -4.00 37.46 15.96
C SER A 300 -5.37 37.47 16.67
N GLU A 301 -6.32 36.68 16.18
CA GLU A 301 -7.46 36.21 16.98
C GLU A 301 -7.25 34.75 17.37
N GLU A 302 -7.05 34.52 18.67
CA GLU A 302 -7.05 33.21 19.30
C GLU A 302 -8.50 32.76 19.57
N GLU A 303 -8.94 31.66 18.96
CA GLU A 303 -10.11 30.93 19.45
C GLU A 303 -9.69 29.60 20.09
N ALA A 304 -9.85 29.54 21.40
CA ALA A 304 -9.77 28.33 22.20
C ALA A 304 -11.08 27.54 22.11
N GLN A 305 -11.02 26.24 21.77
CA GLN A 305 -12.13 25.32 22.02
C GLN A 305 -11.73 24.12 22.87
N GLN A 306 -12.58 23.90 23.87
CA GLN A 306 -12.49 22.93 24.94
C GLN A 306 -12.86 21.51 24.47
N GLY A 307 -12.22 20.54 25.12
CA GLY A 307 -12.94 19.52 25.90
C GLY A 307 -13.66 18.40 25.14
N GLY A 308 -13.00 17.25 25.00
CA GLY A 308 -13.65 15.99 24.66
C GLY A 308 -12.93 14.79 25.26
N LYS A 309 -13.36 14.35 26.46
CA LYS A 309 -12.98 13.06 27.05
C LYS A 309 -13.65 11.91 26.29
N LYS A 310 -12.93 10.83 26.00
CA LYS A 310 -13.49 9.45 26.03
C LYS A 310 -12.39 8.41 26.24
N ASN A 311 -12.65 7.53 27.21
CA ASN A 311 -11.90 6.31 27.51
C ASN A 311 -12.24 5.22 26.48
N SER A 312 -11.30 4.32 26.15
CA SER A 312 -11.45 2.88 26.42
C SER A 312 -10.18 2.10 26.07
N ALA A 313 -9.84 1.15 26.93
CA ALA A 313 -8.80 0.15 26.77
C ALA A 313 -9.32 -1.08 26.00
N ASN A 314 -8.50 -1.72 25.17
CA ASN A 314 -8.04 -3.11 25.40
C ASN A 314 -7.10 -3.62 24.28
N ASP A 315 -5.93 -4.07 24.72
CA ASP A 315 -5.34 -5.41 24.53
C ASP A 315 -5.59 -6.20 23.23
N SER A 316 -4.52 -6.60 22.54
CA SER A 316 -4.49 -7.85 21.77
C SER A 316 -3.05 -8.37 21.57
N ASN A 317 -2.94 -9.70 21.66
CA ASN A 317 -1.73 -10.50 21.82
C ASN A 317 -0.94 -10.76 20.52
N ASP A 318 0.37 -10.80 20.70
CA ASP A 318 1.47 -11.12 19.76
C ASP A 318 1.62 -12.65 19.63
N GLU A 319 1.66 -13.18 18.40
CA GLU A 319 2.22 -14.51 18.11
C GLU A 319 3.17 -14.41 16.90
N GLY A 320 4.44 -14.72 17.16
CA GLY A 320 5.56 -14.53 16.25
C GLY A 320 5.84 -15.71 15.32
N HIS A 321 6.66 -15.43 14.31
CA HIS A 321 7.28 -16.44 13.45
C HIS A 321 8.81 -16.34 13.55
N ASN A 322 9.44 -17.51 13.67
CA ASN A 322 10.88 -17.73 13.85
C ASN A 322 11.62 -17.64 12.51
N LEU A 323 12.77 -16.96 12.47
CA LEU A 323 13.64 -16.81 11.30
C LEU A 323 15.06 -17.27 11.68
N ASP A 324 15.29 -18.57 11.61
CA ASP A 324 16.63 -19.16 11.59
C ASP A 324 16.91 -19.59 10.14
N ASP A 325 17.23 -18.63 9.27
CA ASP A 325 17.87 -18.91 7.99
C ASP A 325 19.05 -17.94 7.82
N GLU A 326 20.23 -18.51 7.62
CA GLU A 326 21.51 -17.82 7.54
C GLU A 326 21.69 -17.23 6.13
N SER A 327 21.78 -15.90 6.05
CA SER A 327 21.87 -15.16 4.78
C SER A 327 23.23 -15.38 4.10
N PRO A 328 23.28 -15.67 2.79
CA PRO A 328 24.53 -15.73 2.06
C PRO A 328 25.09 -14.32 1.80
N ASP A 329 26.41 -14.24 1.91
CA ASP A 329 27.27 -13.07 1.70
C ASP A 329 27.38 -12.75 0.20
N VAL A 330 26.82 -11.62 -0.27
CA VAL A 330 26.96 -11.20 -1.68
C VAL A 330 26.94 -9.66 -1.89
N SER A 331 28.07 -9.15 -2.41
CA SER A 331 28.30 -7.96 -3.25
C SER A 331 27.82 -6.57 -2.77
N SER A 332 28.76 -5.80 -2.19
CA SER A 332 28.64 -4.46 -1.58
C SER A 332 28.46 -3.25 -2.52
N ASP A 333 28.45 -3.42 -3.84
CA ASP A 333 28.76 -2.29 -4.74
C ASP A 333 27.57 -1.44 -5.21
N GLU A 334 26.32 -1.88 -5.08
CA GLU A 334 25.15 -1.11 -5.59
C GLU A 334 24.45 -0.28 -4.52
N TYR A 335 24.57 -0.65 -3.24
CA TYR A 335 23.90 0.01 -2.13
C TYR A 335 24.92 0.60 -1.17
N PHE A 336 24.51 1.64 -0.44
CA PHE A 336 25.23 2.07 0.75
C PHE A 336 25.01 1.06 1.88
N GLU A 337 25.96 1.00 2.81
CA GLU A 337 25.75 0.27 4.05
C GLU A 337 24.51 0.82 4.78
N GLU A 338 23.83 -0.02 5.54
CA GLU A 338 22.61 0.41 6.20
C GLU A 338 22.87 1.56 7.19
N GLY A 339 22.20 2.69 6.97
CA GLY A 339 22.37 3.90 7.76
C GLY A 339 23.41 4.87 7.20
N ASP A 340 24.09 4.48 6.12
CA ASP A 340 24.90 5.38 5.30
C ASP A 340 24.08 5.89 4.10
N ALA A 341 24.37 7.12 3.69
CA ALA A 341 23.80 7.75 2.50
C ALA A 341 24.87 8.39 1.61
N GLY A 342 26.16 8.27 1.98
CA GLY A 342 27.26 9.01 1.36
C GLY A 342 26.96 10.49 1.24
N ASP A 343 27.43 11.08 0.15
CA ASP A 343 27.25 12.51 -0.15
C ASP A 343 25.90 12.80 -0.87
N LEU A 344 24.99 11.81 -0.97
CA LEU A 344 23.78 11.93 -1.80
C LEU A 344 22.91 13.13 -1.43
N TYR A 345 22.92 13.50 -0.15
CA TYR A 345 22.16 14.63 0.35
C TYR A 345 23.03 15.86 0.66
N ASP A 346 24.35 15.81 0.47
CA ASP A 346 25.28 16.83 0.97
C ASP A 346 25.41 18.08 0.11
N ALA A 347 25.00 18.03 -1.15
CA ALA A 347 24.89 19.22 -1.99
C ALA A 347 23.76 20.14 -1.49
N PHE A 348 24.13 21.13 -0.68
CA PHE A 348 23.30 22.27 -0.32
C PHE A 348 23.39 23.27 -1.47
N LEU A 349 22.43 23.19 -2.40
CA LEU A 349 22.30 24.03 -3.61
C LEU A 349 23.46 23.85 -4.61
N ASP A 350 23.23 23.02 -5.63
CA ASP A 350 23.70 23.26 -7.00
C ASP A 350 22.99 22.28 -7.94
N GLY A 351 22.79 22.77 -9.16
CA GLY A 351 21.76 22.38 -10.11
C GLY A 351 22.06 21.15 -10.95
N ASP A 352 21.04 20.85 -11.77
CA ASP A 352 20.97 19.96 -12.92
C ASP A 352 21.48 18.53 -12.74
N ASP A 353 20.52 17.61 -12.63
CA ASP A 353 20.52 16.39 -13.43
C ASP A 353 19.05 16.15 -13.84
N GLU A 354 18.58 16.90 -14.85
CA GLU A 354 17.34 16.58 -15.57
C GLU A 354 17.65 15.43 -16.55
N GLU A 355 17.11 14.24 -16.28
CA GLU A 355 16.67 13.33 -17.34
C GLU A 355 15.14 13.43 -17.40
N ASP A 356 14.66 14.14 -18.42
CA ASP A 356 13.27 14.24 -18.81
C ASP A 356 12.74 12.85 -19.21
N ASP A 357 11.88 12.28 -18.38
CA ASP A 357 10.91 11.27 -18.82
C ASP A 357 9.51 11.92 -18.75
N GLU A 358 9.09 12.48 -19.89
CA GLU A 358 7.70 12.84 -20.16
C GLU A 358 6.86 11.56 -20.19
N ASP A 359 6.23 11.19 -19.07
CA ASP A 359 5.17 10.18 -19.04
C ASP A 359 3.84 10.83 -18.60
N ASP A 360 2.88 10.72 -19.52
CA ASP A 360 1.52 11.25 -19.45
C ASP A 360 0.81 10.96 -18.11
N GLU A 361 0.31 12.01 -17.48
CA GLU A 361 -0.54 11.93 -16.30
C GLU A 361 -1.92 11.33 -16.67
N GLU A 362 -2.11 10.03 -16.44
CA GLU A 362 -3.47 9.49 -16.27
C GLU A 362 -3.91 9.65 -14.81
N GLU A 363 -4.69 10.72 -14.60
CA GLU A 363 -5.42 11.04 -13.39
C GLU A 363 -6.38 9.88 -13.04
N TYR A 364 -5.99 9.01 -12.10
CA TYR A 364 -6.88 8.00 -11.52
C TYR A 364 -7.88 8.70 -10.60
N ASP A 365 -9.07 9.00 -11.12
CA ASP A 365 -10.20 9.44 -10.33
C ASP A 365 -10.76 8.25 -9.53
N GLY A 366 -10.50 8.25 -8.23
CA GLY A 366 -11.16 7.34 -7.29
C GLY A 366 -12.62 7.74 -7.08
N GLN A 367 -13.45 7.65 -8.12
CA GLN A 367 -14.89 7.84 -8.04
C GLN A 367 -15.52 6.53 -7.55
N THR A 368 -15.84 6.45 -6.26
CA THR A 368 -16.83 5.50 -5.73
C THR A 368 -18.20 5.87 -6.30
N ASP A 369 -18.59 5.21 -7.39
CA ASP A 369 -19.97 5.26 -7.88
C ASP A 369 -20.86 4.42 -6.97
N ASN A 370 -21.58 5.13 -6.10
CA ASN A 370 -22.93 4.71 -5.73
C ASN A 370 -23.76 4.73 -7.02
N ASN A 371 -24.25 3.58 -7.47
CA ASN A 371 -25.37 3.58 -8.39
C ASN A 371 -26.49 2.69 -7.89
N GLU A 372 -27.64 3.35 -7.92
CA GLU A 372 -28.93 3.03 -7.35
C GLU A 372 -29.58 1.84 -8.06
N ASP A 373 -30.47 1.19 -7.30
CA ASP A 373 -31.32 0.10 -7.73
C ASP A 373 -32.03 0.39 -9.06
N THR A 374 -31.91 -0.49 -10.04
CA THR A 374 -32.88 -0.60 -11.13
C THR A 374 -33.27 -2.06 -11.28
N GLU A 375 -34.47 -2.37 -10.77
CA GLU A 375 -35.13 -3.65 -10.99
C GLU A 375 -35.63 -3.71 -12.45
N GLU A 376 -35.07 -4.60 -13.27
CA GLU A 376 -35.65 -4.96 -14.57
C GLU A 376 -36.18 -6.39 -14.52
N GLU A 377 -37.51 -6.51 -14.59
CA GLU A 377 -38.25 -7.77 -14.78
C GLU A 377 -37.86 -8.43 -16.11
N PHE A 378 -37.39 -9.68 -16.06
CA PHE A 378 -37.20 -10.50 -17.26
C PHE A 378 -38.37 -11.49 -17.43
N ASP A 379 -39.10 -11.29 -18.53
CA ASP A 379 -40.21 -12.12 -19.01
C ASP A 379 -39.69 -13.36 -19.75
N ASP A 380 -40.29 -14.52 -19.46
CA ASP A 380 -39.89 -15.86 -19.90
C ASP A 380 -40.55 -16.21 -21.25
N HIS A 381 -39.75 -16.27 -22.31
CA HIS A 381 -40.15 -16.97 -23.52
C HIS A 381 -39.04 -17.91 -24.04
N ARG A 382 -39.14 -19.17 -23.58
CA ARG A 382 -38.76 -20.39 -24.29
C ARG A 382 -38.95 -20.28 -25.82
N LEU A 383 -37.95 -20.69 -26.60
CA LEU A 383 -38.07 -21.77 -27.61
C LEU A 383 -36.73 -22.14 -28.29
N ASN A 384 -36.56 -23.46 -28.41
CA ASN A 384 -35.77 -24.26 -29.36
C ASN A 384 -34.26 -24.43 -29.19
N SER A 385 -33.96 -25.66 -28.76
CA SER A 385 -32.70 -26.39 -28.77
C SER A 385 -32.27 -26.83 -30.17
N GLU A 386 -31.08 -26.42 -30.60
CA GLU A 386 -30.27 -27.19 -31.53
C GLU A 386 -28.86 -27.31 -30.93
N ASP A 387 -28.38 -28.55 -30.79
CA ASP A 387 -27.05 -28.87 -30.27
C ASP A 387 -25.97 -28.42 -31.26
N VAL A 388 -25.32 -27.29 -30.99
CA VAL A 388 -24.11 -26.87 -31.72
C VAL A 388 -22.89 -27.43 -31.00
N PRO A 389 -22.04 -28.24 -31.67
CA PRO A 389 -20.83 -28.76 -31.06
C PRO A 389 -19.79 -27.63 -30.88
N MET A 390 -19.44 -27.32 -29.63
CA MET A 390 -18.41 -26.32 -29.31
C MET A 390 -17.02 -26.77 -29.77
N LYS A 391 -16.40 -25.95 -30.63
CA LYS A 391 -14.96 -25.97 -30.92
C LYS A 391 -14.24 -24.99 -29.99
N ASP A 392 -13.04 -25.41 -29.60
CA ASP A 392 -11.96 -24.69 -28.92
C ASP A 392 -12.03 -24.49 -27.38
N PRO A 393 -11.11 -25.12 -26.61
CA PRO A 393 -11.03 -25.02 -25.14
C PRO A 393 -10.23 -23.80 -24.66
N LYS A 394 -10.25 -22.68 -25.38
CA LYS A 394 -9.39 -21.52 -25.11
C LYS A 394 -10.02 -20.39 -24.27
N CYS A 395 -11.27 -20.50 -23.86
CA CYS A 395 -11.90 -19.49 -23.01
C CYS A 395 -11.89 -19.94 -21.54
N GLY A 396 -11.16 -19.21 -20.70
CA GLY A 396 -10.94 -19.56 -19.30
C GLY A 396 -9.97 -18.66 -18.55
N VAL A 397 -10.17 -18.54 -17.23
CA VAL A 397 -9.18 -17.95 -16.31
C VAL A 397 -7.92 -18.81 -16.37
N SER A 398 -6.82 -18.25 -16.87
CA SER A 398 -5.55 -19.00 -16.96
C SER A 398 -5.04 -19.34 -15.56
N ALA A 399 -4.28 -20.44 -15.44
CA ALA A 399 -3.64 -20.79 -14.17
C ALA A 399 -2.74 -19.67 -13.62
N GLY A 400 -2.19 -18.82 -14.50
CA GLY A 400 -1.43 -17.62 -14.12
C GLY A 400 -2.30 -16.52 -13.52
N LEU A 401 -3.51 -16.29 -14.05
CA LEU A 401 -4.48 -15.36 -13.48
C LEU A 401 -4.99 -15.87 -12.11
N LEU A 402 -5.16 -17.18 -11.97
CA LEU A 402 -5.51 -17.81 -10.69
C LEU A 402 -4.40 -17.63 -9.64
N ALA A 403 -3.13 -17.85 -10.02
CA ALA A 403 -1.98 -17.69 -9.12
C ALA A 403 -1.72 -16.22 -8.73
N ALA A 404 -1.95 -15.27 -9.65
CA ALA A 404 -1.85 -13.84 -9.36
C ALA A 404 -2.94 -13.38 -8.37
N MET A 405 -4.13 -13.98 -8.44
CA MET A 405 -5.22 -13.71 -7.50
C MET A 405 -4.98 -14.27 -6.10
N GLU A 406 -4.36 -15.45 -5.99
CA GLU A 406 -3.98 -16.04 -4.70
C GLU A 406 -2.97 -15.14 -3.94
N ALA A 407 -2.09 -14.44 -4.66
CA ALA A 407 -1.13 -13.50 -4.07
C ALA A 407 -1.75 -12.19 -3.53
N GLU A 408 -2.94 -11.79 -3.99
CA GLU A 408 -3.65 -10.58 -3.50
C GLU A 408 -4.40 -10.82 -2.18
N GLU A 409 -4.89 -12.05 -1.96
CA GLU A 409 -5.59 -12.44 -0.72
C GLU A 409 -4.63 -12.81 0.42
N GLU A 410 -3.35 -13.08 0.12
CA GLU A 410 -2.27 -13.20 1.12
C GLU A 410 -1.88 -11.87 1.78
N GLY A 411 -2.44 -10.74 1.30
CA GLY A 411 -2.20 -9.39 1.82
C GLY A 411 -3.27 -8.83 2.77
N LEU A 412 -4.24 -9.64 3.22
CA LEU A 412 -5.23 -9.28 4.25
C LEU A 412 -4.78 -9.65 5.67
#